data_AF-A0A950WKS3-F1
#
_entry.id   AF-A0A950WKS3-F1
#
_cell.length_a   1.000
_cell.length_b   1.000
_cell.length_c   1.000
_cell.angle_alpha   90.00
_cell.angle_beta   90.00
_cell.angle_gamma   90.00
#
_symmetry.space_group_name_H-M   'P 1'
#
loop_
_entity.id
_entity.type
_entity.pdbx_description
1 polymer ?
#
loop_
_entity_poly.entity_id
_entity_poly.type
_entity_poly.pdbx_seq_one_letter_code
_entity_poly.pdbx_strand_id
1 'polypeptide(L)' 'MRLVYFTHSLASCWNHGNAHFLRGILRDLLARGHEVRSYEPDQGWSRANLVGEQGSGALDEFRRQFPDLAP' A
#
# COMPACT_ATOMS: atom_id res chain seq x y z
N MET A 1 -7.74 13.33 -12.53
CA MET A 1 -9.02 12.98 -11.86
C MET A 1 -8.76 12.82 -10.37
N ARG A 2 -9.81 12.65 -9.55
CA ARG A 2 -9.70 12.33 -8.12
C ARG A 2 -10.14 10.88 -7.92
N LEU A 3 -9.24 10.02 -7.46
CA LEU A 3 -9.46 8.58 -7.32
C LEU A 3 -9.28 8.16 -5.86
N VAL A 4 -10.22 7.34 -5.39
CA VAL A 4 -10.12 6.67 -4.09
C VAL A 4 -10.05 5.16 -4.36
N TYR A 5 -9.01 4.51 -3.85
CA TYR A 5 -8.75 3.09 -4.08
C TYR A 5 -8.80 2.30 -2.77
N PHE A 6 -9.79 1.42 -2.64
CA PHE A 6 -9.89 0.52 -1.49
C PHE A 6 -9.24 -0.82 -1.83
N THR A 7 -8.34 -1.29 -0.98
CA THR A 7 -7.61 -2.55 -1.20
C THR A 7 -7.52 -3.39 0.05
N HIS A 8 -7.30 -4.69 -0.14
CA HIS A 8 -7.02 -5.60 0.97
C HIS A 8 -5.74 -5.21 1.73
N SER A 9 -4.68 -4.87 1.00
CA SER A 9 -3.41 -4.41 1.54
C SER A 9 -2.58 -3.74 0.45
N LEU A 10 -2.10 -2.53 0.70
CA LEU A 10 -1.10 -1.85 -0.10
C LEU A 10 0.27 -1.90 0.58
N ALA A 11 0.31 -1.75 1.91
CA ALA A 11 1.55 -1.72 2.68
C ALA A 11 2.23 -3.08 2.77
N SER A 12 1.44 -4.16 2.88
CA SER A 12 1.94 -5.53 2.98
C SER A 12 1.70 -6.34 1.71
N CYS A 13 2.74 -7.04 1.24
CA CYS A 13 2.63 -8.09 0.23
C CYS A 13 2.61 -9.50 0.82
N TRP A 14 2.53 -9.63 2.15
CA TRP A 14 2.45 -10.92 2.83
C TRP A 14 1.21 -11.68 2.36
N ASN A 15 1.41 -12.84 1.72
CA ASN A 15 0.39 -13.61 1.00
C ASN A 15 -0.50 -12.76 0.03
N HIS A 16 0.03 -11.63 -0.43
CA HIS A 16 -0.65 -10.68 -1.30
C HIS A 16 0.33 -10.04 -2.29
N GLY A 17 0.95 -10.88 -3.14
CA GLY A 17 1.93 -10.44 -4.14
C GLY A 17 1.39 -9.41 -5.15
N ASN A 18 0.06 -9.34 -5.32
CA ASN A 18 -0.56 -8.36 -6.19
C ASN A 18 -0.38 -6.91 -5.73
N ALA A 19 -0.03 -6.68 -4.46
CA ALA A 19 0.30 -5.35 -3.93
C ALA A 19 1.35 -4.62 -4.78
N HIS A 20 2.29 -5.34 -5.39
CA HIS A 20 3.33 -4.75 -6.24
C HIS A 20 2.76 -4.13 -7.51
N PHE A 21 1.82 -4.81 -8.19
CA PHE A 21 1.15 -4.27 -9.37
C PHE A 21 0.28 -3.06 -8.99
N LEU A 22 -0.43 -3.14 -7.86
CA LEU A 22 -1.25 -2.05 -7.35
C LEU A 22 -0.41 -0.79 -7.12
N ARG A 23 0.74 -0.91 -6.45
CA ARG A 23 1.68 0.21 -6.26
C ARG A 23 2.09 0.82 -7.61
N GLY A 24 2.43 0.00 -8.59
CA GLY A 24 2.77 0.46 -9.94
C GLY A 24 1.65 1.27 -10.61
N ILE A 25 0.42 0.76 -10.57
CA ILE A 25 -0.75 1.43 -11.16
C ILE A 25 -1.02 2.77 -10.46
N LEU A 26 -1.02 2.80 -9.12
CA LEU A 26 -1.28 4.04 -8.38
C LEU A 26 -0.20 5.10 -8.65
N ARG A 27 1.06 4.69 -8.76
CA ARG A 27 2.17 5.60 -9.12
C ARG A 27 2.07 6.12 -10.54
N ASP A 28 1.67 5.29 -11.51
CA ASP A 28 1.43 5.76 -12.88
C ASP A 28 0.30 6.79 -12.94
N LEU A 29 -0.78 6.58 -12.20
CA LEU A 29 -1.88 7.56 -12.09
C LEU A 29 -1.40 8.88 -11.47
N LEU A 30 -0.61 8.83 -10.40
CA LEU A 30 0.02 10.01 -9.80
C LEU A 30 0.93 10.74 -10.80
N ALA A 31 1.77 10.00 -11.53
CA ALA A 31 2.68 10.55 -12.54
C ALA A 31 1.95 11.25 -13.69
N ARG A 32 0.72 10.84 -14.00
CA ARG A 32 -0.17 11.50 -14.98
C ARG A 32 -0.93 12.71 -14.42
N GLY A 33 -0.63 13.13 -13.19
CA GLY A 33 -1.25 14.29 -12.55
C GLY A 33 -2.66 14.02 -12.00
N HIS A 34 -2.99 12.76 -11.69
CA HIS A 34 -4.23 12.45 -10.96
C HIS A 34 -4.01 12.54 -9.44
N GLU A 35 -5.05 12.96 -8.71
CA GLU A 35 -5.10 12.89 -7.25
C GLU A 35 -5.54 11.47 -6.87
N VAL A 36 -4.69 10.75 -6.15
CA VAL A 36 -4.95 9.36 -5.74
C VAL A 36 -4.83 9.25 -4.24
N ARG A 37 -5.81 8.59 -3.62
CA ARG A 37 -5.74 8.16 -2.22
C ARG A 37 -6.12 6.69 -2.14
N SER A 38 -5.34 5.92 -1.39
CA SER A 38 -5.67 4.52 -1.09
C SER A 38 -6.08 4.36 0.37
N TYR A 39 -6.84 3.29 0.61
CA TYR A 39 -7.26 2.87 1.93
C TYR A 39 -7.15 1.35 2.03
N GLU A 40 -6.54 0.88 3.11
CA GLU A 40 -6.55 -0.52 3.55
C GLU A 40 -7.12 -0.65 4.96
N PRO A 41 -7.60 -1.84 5.38
CA PRO A 41 -8.02 -2.05 6.76
C PRO A 41 -6.84 -1.94 7.73
N ASP A 42 -7.01 -1.19 8.83
CA ASP A 42 -5.99 -1.01 9.87
C ASP A 42 -5.48 -2.33 10.47
N GLN A 43 -6.38 -3.31 10.60
CA GLN A 43 -6.10 -4.67 11.07
C GLN A 43 -6.25 -5.71 9.93
N GLY A 44 -5.92 -5.30 8.70
CA GLY A 44 -5.97 -6.17 7.52
C GLY A 44 -5.06 -7.39 7.67
N TRP A 45 -5.50 -8.56 7.18
CA TRP A 45 -4.83 -9.83 7.43
C TRP A 45 -3.37 -9.84 6.96
N SER A 46 -3.07 -9.43 5.72
CA SER A 46 -1.68 -9.33 5.23
C SER A 46 -0.84 -8.36 6.06
N ARG A 47 -1.40 -7.24 6.50
CA ARG A 47 -0.72 -6.23 7.33
C ARG A 47 -0.41 -6.79 8.71
N ALA A 48 -1.39 -7.39 9.36
CA ALA A 48 -1.26 -7.97 10.69
C ALA A 48 -0.22 -9.10 10.72
N ASN A 49 -0.21 -9.98 9.73
CA ASN A 49 0.81 -11.05 9.64
C ASN A 49 2.21 -10.49 9.36
N LEU A 50 2.35 -9.50 8.47
CA LEU A 50 3.64 -8.83 8.24
C LEU A 50 4.20 -8.24 9.54
N VAL A 51 3.36 -7.52 10.30
CA VAL A 51 3.77 -6.93 11.59
C VAL A 51 4.07 -8.02 12.62
N GLY A 52 3.31 -9.12 12.63
CA GLY A 52 3.57 -10.26 13.50
C GLY A 52 4.92 -10.93 13.23
N GLU A 53 5.32 -11.03 11.96
CA GLU A 53 6.57 -11.70 11.56
C GLU A 53 7.80 -10.77 11.59
N GLN A 54 7.66 -9.52 11.18
CA GLN A 54 8.79 -8.59 10.94
C GLN A 54 8.77 -7.36 11.86
N GLY A 55 7.76 -7.23 12.71
CA GLY A 55 7.54 -6.06 13.55
C GLY A 55 6.97 -4.86 12.79
N SER A 56 6.65 -3.79 13.52
CA SER A 56 6.07 -2.57 12.95
C SER A 56 7.01 -1.82 12.00
N GLY A 57 8.33 -2.03 12.13
CA GLY A 57 9.34 -1.41 11.27
C GLY A 57 9.20 -1.77 9.78
N ALA A 58 8.55 -2.89 9.45
CA ALA A 58 8.23 -3.25 8.07
C ALA A 58 7.25 -2.25 7.40
N LEU A 59 6.34 -1.64 8.18
CA LEU A 59 5.44 -0.60 7.67
C LEU A 59 6.17 0.73 7.47
N ASP A 60 7.19 1.01 8.29
CA ASP A 60 8.03 2.19 8.11
C ASP A 60 8.89 2.06 6.85
N GLU A 61 9.38 0.86 6.55
CA GLU A 61 10.09 0.60 5.29
C GLU A 61 9.19 0.83 4.07
N PHE A 62 7.93 0.38 4.13
CA PHE A 62 6.97 0.69 3.07
C PHE A 62 6.81 2.20 2.87
N ARG A 63 6.63 2.97 3.95
CA ARG A 63 6.50 4.45 3.87
C ARG A 63 7.75 5.10 3.30
N ARG A 64 8.95 4.57 3.59
CA ARG A 64 10.21 5.05 3.01
C ARG A 64 10.35 4.75 1.53
N GLN A 65 9.97 3.55 1.10
CA GLN A 65 10.10 3.11 -0.30
C GLN A 65 9.03 3.72 -1.21
N PHE A 66 7.83 3.95 -0.69
CA PHE A 66 6.69 4.47 -1.43
C PHE A 66 6.12 5.74 -0.77
N PRO A 67 6.93 6.82 -0.67
CA PRO A 67 6.50 8.05 0.02
C PRO A 67 5.35 8.77 -0.68
N ASP A 68 5.10 8.44 -1.96
CA ASP A 68 4.02 8.93 -2.79
C ASP A 68 2.71 8.15 -2.63
N LEU A 69 2.72 7.01 -1.92
CA LEU A 69 1.54 6.18 -1.68
C LEU A 69 1.13 6.23 -0.20
N ALA A 70 -0.13 6.59 0.05
CA ALA A 70 -0.72 6.51 1.39
C ALA A 70 -1.63 5.26 1.47
N PRO A 71 -1.34 4.27 2.35
CA PRO A 71 -2.22 3.14 2.60
C PRO A 71 -3.42 3.54 3.47
#